data_AF-A0A2S6S9U9-F1
#
_entry.id   AF-A0A2S6S9U9-F1
#
_cell.length_a   1.000
_cell.length_b   1.000
_cell.length_c   1.000
_cell.angle_alpha   90.00
_cell.angle_beta   90.00
_cell.angle_gamma   90.00
#
_symmetry.space_group_name_H-M   'P 1'
#
loop_
_entity.id
_entity.type
_entity.pdbx_description
1 polymer ?
#
loop_
_entity_poly.entity_id
_entity_poly.type
_entity_poly.pdbx_seq_one_letter_code
_entity_poly.pdbx_strand_id
1 'polypeptide(L)'
;MEANLDNFKIRRSEPIIAGQQGLPIGYERYIAKAGGLICLDIFSGDEISIKNIEGMQECEIACFDNKGSSNLNIIGLKKNSEANYIKKILSSSYDQKLLISRLNKRNIDYYNAASYSFFSNKSYAGESKEINVIENGLIIIAVPAKSMKVDQQDVASDLEVIIKRKDKKNNKLESFLPEPLADSKQEYLIKNSSALAYEVKKGDFIQIIDLYGRQCSDFMAFDAPQLQNGKELMIDPTATRTVVGGAYPMPGLFSKYFDKNHGTLVEVIHDTIGRHDTFGTACNLKTYEDQGYFGHINCSDNYSNELEPFGVEKRKAWQAINLFFNTSIDSTNVLFSDMPWSRAGDYVLFQAQKDLVCVSSACPDDIDPANDWNPTDIYVRVYSEKNTFSKAIGYRKNADSDFMLTKQTAFHERTS
;
A
#
# COMPACT_ATOMS: atom_id res chain seq x y z
N MET A 1 -28.40 -0.16 32.35
CA MET A 1 -29.43 -1.11 32.80
C MET A 1 -29.47 -2.19 31.73
N GLU A 2 -28.84 -3.34 31.98
CA GLU A 2 -28.75 -4.42 30.98
C GLU A 2 -30.08 -5.16 30.90
N ALA A 3 -30.60 -5.33 29.69
CA ALA A 3 -31.85 -6.07 29.49
C ALA A 3 -31.61 -7.57 29.73
N ASN A 4 -32.33 -8.16 30.69
CA ASN A 4 -32.34 -9.61 30.87
C ASN A 4 -33.21 -10.24 29.78
N LEU A 5 -32.56 -10.94 28.84
CA LEU A 5 -33.19 -11.57 27.68
C LEU A 5 -33.38 -13.09 27.85
N ASP A 6 -33.16 -13.65 29.04
CA ASP A 6 -33.14 -15.10 29.28
C ASP A 6 -34.49 -15.78 28.99
N ASN A 7 -35.59 -15.03 29.08
CA ASN A 7 -36.95 -15.55 28.88
C ASN A 7 -37.50 -15.37 27.45
N PHE A 8 -36.71 -14.83 26.51
CA PHE A 8 -37.18 -14.58 25.15
C PHE A 8 -36.51 -15.54 24.16
N LYS A 9 -37.31 -16.18 23.29
CA LYS A 9 -36.83 -16.96 22.13
C LYS A 9 -36.34 -16.02 21.02
N ILE A 10 -35.23 -15.34 21.28
CA ILE A 10 -34.53 -14.52 20.29
C ILE A 10 -33.61 -15.45 19.49
N ARG A 11 -33.53 -15.25 18.17
CA ARG A 11 -32.58 -15.98 17.31
C ARG A 11 -31.17 -15.63 17.77
N ARG A 12 -30.53 -16.53 18.53
CA ARG A 12 -29.12 -16.42 18.91
C ARG A 12 -28.29 -16.78 17.70
N SER A 13 -27.89 -15.79 16.91
CA SER A 13 -26.79 -15.98 15.97
C SER A 13 -25.51 -16.05 16.79
N GLU A 14 -24.79 -17.16 16.75
CA GLU A 14 -23.35 -17.12 17.01
C GLU A 14 -22.77 -16.35 15.82
N PRO A 15 -22.31 -15.09 16.00
CA PRO A 15 -21.60 -14.44 14.92
C PRO A 15 -20.44 -15.36 14.56
N ILE A 16 -20.36 -15.73 13.28
CA ILE A 16 -19.11 -16.28 12.76
C ILE A 16 -18.12 -15.14 12.91
N ILE A 17 -17.34 -15.18 13.99
CA ILE A 17 -16.10 -14.43 14.08
C ILE A 17 -15.21 -15.14 13.07
N ALA A 18 -15.35 -14.77 11.80
CA ALA A 18 -14.32 -15.02 10.81
C ALA A 18 -13.10 -14.35 11.44
N GLY A 19 -12.16 -15.15 11.95
CA GLY A 19 -10.97 -14.64 12.62
C GLY A 19 -10.33 -13.54 11.77
N GLN A 20 -9.50 -12.69 12.39
CA GLN A 20 -8.79 -11.62 11.67
C GLN A 20 -8.37 -12.09 10.28
N GLN A 21 -8.87 -11.40 9.23
CA GLN A 21 -8.35 -11.59 7.88
C GLN A 21 -6.92 -11.06 7.87
N GLY A 22 -5.97 -11.92 8.22
CA GLY A 22 -4.58 -11.56 8.46
C GLY A 22 -3.81 -12.73 9.06
N LEU A 23 -2.49 -12.60 9.06
CA LEU A 23 -1.62 -13.58 9.72
C LEU A 23 -1.79 -13.46 11.25
N PRO A 24 -1.59 -14.55 12.01
CA PRO A 24 -1.59 -14.47 13.46
C PRO A 24 -0.57 -13.46 13.99
N ILE A 25 -0.80 -12.91 15.19
CA ILE A 25 0.15 -11.98 15.83
C ILE A 25 1.56 -12.58 15.88
N GLY A 26 2.54 -11.82 15.41
CA GLY A 26 3.94 -12.24 15.33
C GLY A 26 4.32 -12.95 14.04
N TYR A 27 3.38 -13.16 13.11
CA TYR A 27 3.67 -13.72 11.79
C TYR A 27 3.70 -12.61 10.73
N GLU A 28 4.75 -12.62 9.92
CA GLU A 28 4.89 -11.81 8.73
C GLU A 28 4.91 -12.73 7.52
N ARG A 29 4.33 -12.29 6.41
CA ARG A 29 4.40 -13.00 5.13
C ARG A 29 4.99 -12.07 4.10
N TYR A 30 5.82 -12.66 3.26
CA TYR A 30 6.45 -12.03 2.14
C TYR A 30 6.35 -12.94 0.92
N ILE A 31 6.35 -12.33 -0.26
CA ILE A 31 6.44 -13.05 -1.52
C ILE A 31 7.78 -12.73 -2.19
N ALA A 32 8.66 -13.73 -2.28
CA ALA A 32 9.87 -13.63 -3.08
C ALA A 32 9.49 -13.88 -4.54
N LYS A 33 9.58 -12.83 -5.37
CA LYS A 33 9.12 -12.87 -6.76
C LYS A 33 10.03 -13.70 -7.65
N ALA A 34 9.43 -14.48 -8.54
CA ALA A 34 10.13 -15.19 -9.60
C ALA A 34 11.08 -14.24 -10.35
N GLY A 35 12.36 -14.60 -10.42
CA GLY A 35 13.40 -13.81 -11.07
C GLY A 35 13.87 -12.59 -10.27
N GLY A 36 13.49 -12.49 -9.00
CA GLY A 36 13.78 -11.37 -8.13
C GLY A 36 14.57 -11.74 -6.88
N LEU A 37 14.70 -10.72 -6.02
CA LEU A 37 15.33 -10.79 -4.70
C LEU A 37 14.38 -10.15 -3.69
N ILE A 38 14.33 -10.70 -2.49
CA ILE A 38 13.80 -10.00 -1.32
C ILE A 38 14.86 -9.96 -0.23
N CYS A 39 14.91 -8.84 0.49
CA CYS A 39 15.89 -8.58 1.53
C CYS A 39 15.13 -8.27 2.82
N LEU A 40 15.40 -9.03 3.88
CA LEU A 40 14.64 -8.99 5.14
C LEU A 40 15.59 -8.94 6.34
N ASP A 41 15.26 -8.10 7.32
CA ASP A 41 15.92 -8.14 8.62
C ASP A 41 15.41 -9.35 9.41
N ILE A 42 16.35 -10.09 10.02
CA ILE A 42 16.08 -11.30 10.80
C ILE A 42 16.73 -11.19 12.17
N PHE A 43 16.02 -11.67 13.19
CA PHE A 43 16.46 -11.56 14.57
C PHE A 43 16.60 -12.95 15.21
N SER A 44 17.53 -13.05 16.15
CA SER A 44 17.81 -14.29 16.88
C SER A 44 16.55 -14.86 17.52
N GLY A 45 16.22 -16.09 17.13
CA GLY A 45 15.05 -16.84 17.56
C GLY A 45 13.83 -16.71 16.65
N ASP A 46 13.89 -15.95 15.57
CA ASP A 46 12.84 -15.97 14.54
C ASP A 46 12.80 -17.34 13.84
N GLU A 47 11.60 -17.78 13.44
CA GLU A 47 11.38 -18.98 12.63
C GLU A 47 10.95 -18.55 11.22
N ILE A 48 11.65 -19.03 10.18
CA ILE A 48 11.37 -18.70 8.78
C ILE A 48 10.92 -19.97 8.05
N SER A 49 9.74 -19.91 7.43
CA SER A 49 9.22 -20.94 6.52
C SER A 49 9.27 -20.41 5.09
N ILE A 50 9.95 -21.12 4.20
CA ILE A 50 9.99 -20.78 2.76
C ILE A 50 9.30 -21.89 1.99
N LYS A 51 8.17 -21.57 1.38
CA LYS A 51 7.28 -22.50 0.68
C LYS A 51 7.32 -22.30 -0.83
N ASN A 52 7.52 -23.40 -1.52
CA ASN A 52 7.42 -23.51 -2.96
C ASN A 52 5.95 -23.60 -3.37
N ILE A 53 5.36 -22.52 -3.87
CA ILE A 53 3.90 -22.43 -4.08
C ILE A 53 3.47 -23.41 -5.18
N GLU A 54 4.16 -23.40 -6.32
CA GLU A 54 3.80 -24.16 -7.52
C GLU A 54 4.73 -25.34 -7.78
N GLY A 55 5.82 -25.49 -7.02
CA GLY A 55 6.84 -26.51 -7.23
C GLY A 55 7.90 -26.09 -8.25
N MET A 56 8.91 -26.94 -8.43
CA MET A 56 10.00 -26.82 -9.41
C MET A 56 10.84 -25.53 -9.35
N GLN A 57 10.53 -24.62 -8.44
CA GLN A 57 11.22 -23.35 -8.27
C GLN A 57 12.41 -23.50 -7.31
N GLU A 58 13.60 -23.15 -7.79
CA GLU A 58 14.81 -23.09 -6.98
C GLU A 58 14.80 -21.85 -6.05
N CYS A 59 15.49 -21.95 -4.92
CA CYS A 59 15.72 -20.86 -3.98
C CYS A 59 17.22 -20.73 -3.69
N GLU A 60 17.73 -19.51 -3.66
CA GLU A 60 19.11 -19.21 -3.24
C GLU A 60 19.08 -18.19 -2.09
N ILE A 61 19.72 -18.49 -0.97
CA ILE A 61 19.75 -17.61 0.22
C ILE A 61 21.16 -17.17 0.52
N ALA A 62 21.36 -15.89 0.80
CA ALA A 62 22.57 -15.36 1.42
C ALA A 62 22.22 -14.61 2.70
N CYS A 63 23.10 -14.70 3.70
CA CYS A 63 22.95 -13.98 4.97
C CYS A 63 24.16 -13.08 5.23
N PHE A 64 23.91 -11.97 5.91
CA PHE A 64 24.93 -10.99 6.27
C PHE A 64 24.79 -10.58 7.72
N ASP A 65 25.93 -10.44 8.40
CA ASP A 65 25.96 -9.94 9.78
C ASP A 65 25.76 -8.42 9.84
N ASN A 66 25.68 -7.87 11.05
CA ASN A 66 25.53 -6.44 11.26
C ASN A 66 26.74 -5.59 10.79
N LYS A 67 27.88 -6.24 10.46
CA LYS A 67 29.06 -5.58 9.88
C LYS A 67 29.06 -5.65 8.35
N GLY A 68 28.05 -6.28 7.77
CA GLY A 68 27.87 -6.45 6.33
C GLY A 68 28.64 -7.62 5.72
N SER A 69 29.22 -8.50 6.54
CA SER A 69 30.00 -9.66 6.08
C SER A 69 29.09 -10.87 5.86
N SER A 70 29.36 -11.66 4.81
CA SER A 70 28.56 -12.85 4.49
C SER A 70 28.75 -13.94 5.55
N ASN A 71 27.65 -14.40 6.16
CA ASN A 71 27.66 -15.38 7.23
C ASN A 71 26.36 -16.22 7.28
N LEU A 72 26.40 -17.46 6.78
CA LEU A 72 25.25 -18.38 6.81
C LEU A 72 25.03 -19.04 8.19
N ASN A 73 25.97 -18.92 9.13
CA ASN A 73 25.78 -19.44 10.48
C ASN A 73 24.64 -18.70 11.22
N ILE A 74 24.30 -17.48 10.78
CA ILE A 74 23.14 -16.71 11.25
C ILE A 74 21.86 -17.53 11.18
N ILE A 75 21.75 -18.44 10.21
CA ILE A 75 20.59 -19.33 10.02
C ILE A 75 20.95 -20.82 10.18
N GLY A 76 22.12 -21.13 10.74
CA GLY A 76 22.57 -22.50 10.98
C GLY A 76 22.84 -23.33 9.72
N LEU A 77 22.98 -22.71 8.56
CA LEU A 77 23.23 -23.40 7.29
C LEU A 77 24.70 -23.31 6.88
N LYS A 78 25.19 -24.33 6.17
CA LYS A 78 26.54 -24.36 5.62
C LYS A 78 26.49 -24.08 4.12
N LYS A 79 27.38 -23.22 3.65
CA LYS A 79 27.53 -22.88 2.22
C LYS A 79 27.50 -24.12 1.33
N ASN A 80 26.70 -24.06 0.27
CA ASN A 80 26.72 -25.04 -0.83
C ASN A 80 26.75 -24.37 -2.22
N SER A 81 26.71 -23.03 -2.29
CA SER A 81 26.73 -22.24 -3.53
C SER A 81 27.43 -20.89 -3.31
N GLU A 82 27.70 -20.18 -4.41
CA GLU A 82 28.50 -18.94 -4.47
C GLU A 82 27.65 -17.68 -4.71
N ALA A 83 26.37 -17.71 -4.36
CA ALA A 83 25.43 -16.59 -4.52
C ALA A 83 25.36 -16.05 -5.96
N ASN A 84 25.46 -16.93 -6.96
CA ASN A 84 25.65 -16.54 -8.35
C ASN A 84 24.47 -15.71 -8.89
N TYR A 85 23.25 -16.06 -8.50
CA TYR A 85 22.05 -15.37 -8.97
C TYR A 85 21.87 -14.03 -8.27
N ILE A 86 22.09 -13.99 -6.94
CA ILE A 86 22.11 -12.76 -6.14
C ILE A 86 23.12 -11.76 -6.73
N LYS A 87 24.37 -12.19 -6.96
CA LYS A 87 25.43 -11.36 -7.54
C LYS A 87 25.03 -10.84 -8.92
N LYS A 88 24.48 -11.70 -9.77
CA LYS A 88 24.02 -11.33 -11.11
C LYS A 88 22.99 -10.20 -11.02
N ILE A 89 21.90 -10.38 -10.28
CA ILE A 89 20.83 -9.37 -10.20
C ILE A 89 21.34 -8.04 -9.64
N LEU A 90 22.09 -8.08 -8.53
CA LEU A 90 22.61 -6.86 -7.89
C LEU A 90 23.64 -6.12 -8.78
N SER A 91 24.28 -6.82 -9.73
CA SER A 91 25.21 -6.21 -10.69
C SER A 91 24.55 -5.67 -11.97
N SER A 92 23.37 -6.21 -12.37
CA SER A 92 22.82 -5.99 -13.72
C SER A 92 21.57 -5.11 -13.77
N SER A 93 20.90 -4.83 -12.65
CA SER A 93 19.57 -4.21 -12.66
C SER A 93 19.61 -2.70 -12.40
N TYR A 94 19.23 -1.90 -13.41
CA TYR A 94 18.97 -0.46 -13.26
C TYR A 94 17.80 -0.20 -12.29
N ASP A 95 16.84 -1.12 -12.20
CA ASP A 95 15.63 -1.02 -11.38
C ASP A 95 15.88 -1.29 -9.88
N GLN A 96 17.07 -1.78 -9.51
CA GLN A 96 17.42 -2.06 -8.12
C GLN A 96 18.31 -0.99 -7.46
N LYS A 97 18.41 0.20 -8.04
CA LYS A 97 19.17 1.32 -7.44
C LYS A 97 18.82 1.59 -5.98
N LEU A 98 17.53 1.48 -5.61
CA LEU A 98 17.08 1.66 -4.23
C LEU A 98 17.59 0.54 -3.31
N LEU A 99 17.49 -0.72 -3.74
CA LEU A 99 18.01 -1.87 -2.97
C LEU A 99 19.53 -1.79 -2.82
N ILE A 100 20.25 -1.49 -3.90
CA ILE A 100 21.71 -1.33 -3.89
C ILE A 100 22.11 -0.18 -2.97
N SER A 101 21.42 0.97 -3.03
CA SER A 101 21.62 2.10 -2.12
C SER A 101 21.43 1.68 -0.65
N ARG A 102 20.41 0.86 -0.34
CA ARG A 102 20.19 0.33 1.01
C ARG A 102 21.28 -0.62 1.48
N LEU A 103 21.70 -1.55 0.62
CA LEU A 103 22.80 -2.48 0.92
C LEU A 103 24.10 -1.70 1.17
N ASN A 104 24.38 -0.69 0.36
CA ASN A 104 25.54 0.19 0.52
C ASN A 104 25.48 1.02 1.81
N LYS A 105 24.32 1.58 2.17
CA LYS A 105 24.14 2.29 3.45
C LYS A 105 24.40 1.39 4.67
N ARG A 106 24.21 0.07 4.51
CA ARG A 106 24.47 -0.95 5.55
C ARG A 106 25.85 -1.63 5.39
N ASN A 107 26.70 -1.16 4.49
CA ASN A 107 28.03 -1.72 4.18
C ASN A 107 28.02 -3.22 3.84
N ILE A 108 26.97 -3.70 3.15
CA ILE A 108 26.82 -5.12 2.80
C ILE A 108 27.78 -5.47 1.65
N ASP A 109 28.72 -6.39 1.89
CA ASP A 109 29.61 -6.94 0.86
C ASP A 109 28.96 -8.13 0.15
N TYR A 110 28.09 -7.84 -0.81
CA TYR A 110 27.44 -8.87 -1.62
C TYR A 110 28.35 -9.45 -2.72
N TYR A 111 29.51 -8.84 -3.02
CA TYR A 111 30.44 -9.35 -4.04
C TYR A 111 31.08 -10.67 -3.60
N ASN A 112 31.37 -10.79 -2.31
CA ASN A 112 31.95 -12.00 -1.71
C ASN A 112 30.91 -12.89 -1.01
N ALA A 113 29.62 -12.72 -1.33
CA ALA A 113 28.55 -13.48 -0.70
C ALA A 113 28.69 -14.99 -0.95
N ALA A 114 28.50 -15.78 0.11
CA ALA A 114 28.26 -17.21 0.07
C ALA A 114 26.76 -17.48 0.21
N SER A 115 26.26 -18.51 -0.48
CA SER A 115 24.84 -18.85 -0.43
C SER A 115 24.56 -20.30 -0.08
N TYR A 116 23.32 -20.53 0.34
CA TYR A 116 22.69 -21.83 0.44
C TYR A 116 21.55 -21.92 -0.58
N SER A 117 21.71 -22.82 -1.56
CA SER A 117 20.69 -23.11 -2.55
C SER A 117 19.94 -24.40 -2.19
N PHE A 118 18.62 -24.37 -2.33
CA PHE A 118 17.73 -25.51 -2.09
C PHE A 118 16.48 -25.39 -2.95
N PHE A 119 15.63 -26.42 -2.88
CA PHE A 119 14.67 -26.77 -3.93
C PHE A 119 15.34 -27.05 -5.27
N SER A 120 14.61 -27.72 -6.15
CA SER A 120 15.11 -28.10 -7.47
C SER A 120 13.96 -28.16 -8.46
N ASN A 121 14.26 -28.41 -9.73
CA ASN A 121 13.27 -28.75 -10.74
C ASN A 121 12.46 -30.04 -10.45
N LYS A 122 12.74 -30.74 -9.35
CA LYS A 122 11.96 -31.88 -8.86
C LYS A 122 11.16 -31.58 -7.59
N SER A 123 11.26 -30.37 -7.06
CA SER A 123 10.53 -29.97 -5.87
C SER A 123 9.04 -29.92 -6.15
N TYR A 124 8.23 -30.38 -5.18
CA TYR A 124 6.79 -30.48 -5.34
C TYR A 124 6.10 -29.18 -4.91
N ALA A 125 4.92 -28.92 -5.46
CA ALA A 125 4.08 -27.82 -5.00
C ALA A 125 3.74 -27.98 -3.51
N GLY A 126 3.86 -26.90 -2.75
CA GLY A 126 3.69 -26.84 -1.30
C GLY A 126 4.90 -27.29 -0.48
N GLU A 127 5.99 -27.78 -1.10
CA GLU A 127 7.21 -28.15 -0.38
C GLU A 127 7.77 -26.93 0.36
N SER A 128 8.09 -27.09 1.65
CA SER A 128 8.50 -25.97 2.51
C SER A 128 9.82 -26.29 3.22
N LYS A 129 10.64 -25.25 3.44
CA LYS A 129 11.89 -25.30 4.19
C LYS A 129 11.78 -24.42 5.42
N GLU A 130 11.88 -25.05 6.58
CA GLU A 130 11.94 -24.36 7.87
C GLU A 130 13.38 -24.02 8.25
N ILE A 131 13.59 -22.81 8.75
CA ILE A 131 14.89 -22.25 9.12
C ILE A 131 14.75 -21.51 10.44
N ASN A 132 15.60 -21.83 11.42
CA ASN A 132 15.69 -21.10 12.68
C ASN A 132 16.80 -20.07 12.61
N VAL A 133 16.51 -18.83 13.02
CA VAL A 133 17.49 -17.75 13.07
C VAL A 133 18.26 -17.83 14.38
N ILE A 134 19.58 -17.98 14.30
CA ILE A 134 20.50 -18.13 15.44
C ILE A 134 20.98 -16.76 15.91
N GLU A 135 21.32 -15.87 14.98
CA GLU A 135 21.87 -14.54 15.26
C GLU A 135 21.10 -13.45 14.51
N ASN A 136 21.27 -12.20 14.92
CA ASN A 136 20.68 -11.07 14.19
C ASN A 136 21.45 -10.82 12.89
N GLY A 137 20.73 -10.44 11.83
CA GLY A 137 21.35 -10.05 10.58
C GLY A 137 20.35 -9.78 9.47
N LEU A 138 20.84 -9.83 8.25
CA LEU A 138 20.08 -9.61 7.03
C LEU A 138 20.03 -10.92 6.23
N ILE A 139 18.86 -11.29 5.72
CA ILE A 139 18.69 -12.39 4.77
C ILE A 139 18.28 -11.85 3.40
N ILE A 140 18.98 -12.30 2.36
CA ILE A 140 18.59 -12.11 0.97
C ILE A 140 18.09 -13.46 0.45
N ILE A 141 16.83 -13.51 0.03
CA ILE A 141 16.19 -14.68 -0.58
C ILE A 141 16.00 -14.38 -2.06
N ALA A 142 16.61 -15.20 -2.90
CA ALA A 142 16.59 -15.09 -4.34
C ALA A 142 15.79 -16.24 -4.95
N VAL A 143 15.07 -15.93 -6.02
CA VAL A 143 14.24 -16.89 -6.74
C VAL A 143 14.75 -16.97 -8.19
N PRO A 144 15.73 -17.84 -8.47
CA PRO A 144 16.31 -17.97 -9.80
C PRO A 144 15.26 -18.22 -10.87
N ALA A 145 15.22 -17.34 -11.87
CA ALA A 145 14.42 -17.52 -13.08
C ALA A 145 15.28 -17.40 -14.34
N LYS A 146 14.92 -18.18 -15.35
CA LYS A 146 15.45 -18.11 -16.71
C LYS A 146 14.34 -17.64 -17.64
N SER A 147 14.71 -17.01 -18.76
CA SER A 147 13.75 -16.74 -19.83
C SER A 147 13.23 -18.06 -20.38
N MET A 148 11.96 -18.37 -20.09
CA MET A 148 11.28 -19.55 -20.59
C MET A 148 11.16 -19.46 -22.12
N LYS A 149 11.55 -20.54 -22.82
CA LYS A 149 11.15 -20.69 -24.22
C LYS A 149 9.69 -21.13 -24.27
N VAL A 150 8.95 -20.64 -25.26
CA VAL A 150 7.49 -20.84 -25.37
C VAL A 150 7.08 -22.32 -25.32
N ASP A 151 7.95 -23.23 -25.77
CA ASP A 151 7.73 -24.68 -25.81
C ASP A 151 8.08 -25.43 -24.51
N GLN A 152 8.83 -24.83 -23.58
CA GLN A 152 9.39 -25.53 -22.42
C GLN A 152 8.41 -25.66 -21.24
N GLN A 153 7.43 -24.74 -21.14
CA GLN A 153 6.43 -24.70 -20.06
C GLN A 153 7.03 -24.73 -18.64
N ASP A 154 8.28 -24.32 -18.47
CA ASP A 154 9.02 -24.28 -17.21
C ASP A 154 8.96 -22.90 -16.55
N VAL A 155 7.74 -22.38 -16.40
CA VAL A 155 7.50 -21.03 -15.88
C VAL A 155 8.05 -20.90 -14.45
N ALA A 156 8.85 -19.87 -14.21
CA ALA A 156 9.34 -19.56 -12.88
C ALA A 156 8.17 -19.08 -12.00
N SER A 157 8.11 -19.56 -10.76
CA SER A 157 7.03 -19.28 -9.81
C SER A 157 7.53 -18.51 -8.59
N ASP A 158 6.61 -17.87 -7.87
CA ASP A 158 6.91 -17.13 -6.66
C ASP A 158 7.14 -18.10 -5.47
N LEU A 159 7.96 -17.70 -4.50
CA LEU A 159 8.06 -18.39 -3.20
C LEU A 159 7.35 -17.59 -2.11
N GLU A 160 6.61 -18.27 -1.26
CA GLU A 160 6.03 -17.69 -0.04
C GLU A 160 7.05 -17.79 1.09
N VAL A 161 7.26 -16.69 1.82
CA VAL A 161 8.17 -16.64 2.96
C VAL A 161 7.36 -16.17 4.16
N ILE A 162 7.26 -16.99 5.19
CA ILE A 162 6.61 -16.66 6.46
C ILE A 162 7.70 -16.51 7.51
N ILE A 163 7.70 -15.40 8.26
CA ILE A 163 8.56 -15.20 9.41
C ILE A 163 7.69 -15.12 10.65
N LYS A 164 7.91 -16.01 11.60
CA LYS A 164 7.35 -15.93 12.95
C LYS A 164 8.39 -15.26 13.84
N ARG A 165 8.13 -14.01 14.21
CA ARG A 165 8.97 -13.19 15.06
C ARG A 165 8.95 -13.69 16.50
N LYS A 166 10.12 -13.83 17.12
CA LYS A 166 10.22 -14.13 18.55
C LYS A 166 9.84 -12.92 19.40
N ASP A 167 10.36 -11.75 19.05
CA ASP A 167 9.99 -10.48 19.68
C ASP A 167 8.90 -9.79 18.86
N LYS A 168 7.70 -9.67 19.45
CA LYS A 168 6.52 -9.10 18.78
C LYS A 168 6.67 -7.62 18.46
N LYS A 169 7.57 -6.88 19.13
CA LYS A 169 7.87 -5.47 18.81
C LYS A 169 8.63 -5.30 17.50
N ASN A 170 9.31 -6.35 17.04
CA ASN A 170 10.01 -6.38 15.76
C ASN A 170 9.09 -6.83 14.62
N ASN A 171 7.78 -6.98 14.89
CA ASN A 171 6.81 -7.32 13.88
C ASN A 171 6.62 -6.12 12.95
N LYS A 172 6.85 -6.32 11.66
CA LYS A 172 6.59 -5.32 10.62
C LYS A 172 5.12 -4.91 10.58
N LEU A 173 4.22 -5.79 11.04
CA LEU A 173 2.82 -5.43 11.25
C LEU A 173 2.65 -4.30 12.28
N GLU A 174 3.59 -4.04 13.19
CA GLU A 174 3.56 -2.86 14.07
C GLU A 174 4.33 -1.65 13.49
N SER A 175 5.16 -1.87 12.46
CA SER A 175 5.83 -0.84 11.65
C SER A 175 5.03 -0.59 10.36
N PHE A 176 3.84 -0.04 10.53
CA PHE A 176 2.81 0.16 9.50
C PHE A 176 3.16 1.07 8.32
N LEU A 177 4.32 1.76 8.38
CA LEU A 177 4.75 2.62 7.30
C LEU A 177 5.51 1.80 6.23
N PRO A 178 4.93 1.55 5.04
CA PRO A 178 5.63 0.83 3.98
C PRO A 178 6.87 1.61 3.56
N GLU A 179 7.85 0.88 3.03
CA GLU A 179 9.04 1.48 2.42
C GLU A 179 8.64 2.48 1.33
N PRO A 180 9.34 3.62 1.22
CA PRO A 180 9.03 4.62 0.21
C PRO A 180 9.33 4.07 -1.20
N LEU A 181 8.55 4.51 -2.19
CA LEU A 181 8.67 4.08 -3.59
C LEU A 181 9.94 4.64 -4.25
N ALA A 182 10.41 5.79 -3.77
CA ALA A 182 11.66 6.45 -4.16
C ALA A 182 12.13 7.36 -3.02
N ASP A 183 13.20 8.14 -3.21
CA ASP A 183 13.59 9.15 -2.23
C ASP A 183 12.47 10.21 -2.11
N SER A 184 11.91 10.35 -0.90
CA SER A 184 10.84 11.30 -0.61
C SER A 184 11.38 12.71 -0.48
N LYS A 185 10.62 13.67 -1.03
CA LYS A 185 10.87 15.10 -0.92
C LYS A 185 10.26 15.66 0.37
N GLN A 186 9.06 15.19 0.69
CA GLN A 186 8.31 15.57 1.89
C GLN A 186 7.54 14.36 2.39
N GLU A 187 7.35 14.28 3.70
CA GLU A 187 6.54 13.27 4.35
C GLU A 187 5.71 13.89 5.47
N TYR A 188 4.47 13.46 5.59
CA TYR A 188 3.53 13.97 6.57
C TYR A 188 2.75 12.84 7.22
N LEU A 189 2.66 12.88 8.55
CA LEU A 189 1.76 12.03 9.32
C LEU A 189 0.51 12.84 9.66
N ILE A 190 -0.63 12.45 9.10
CA ILE A 190 -1.92 13.04 9.40
C ILE A 190 -2.52 12.21 10.53
N LYS A 191 -2.64 12.85 11.69
CA LYS A 191 -3.18 12.19 12.88
C LYS A 191 -4.64 11.83 12.68
N ASN A 192 -5.08 10.74 13.30
CA ASN A 192 -6.48 10.36 13.30
C ASN A 192 -7.35 11.58 13.67
N SER A 193 -8.51 11.68 13.03
CA SER A 193 -9.44 12.79 13.24
C SER A 193 -8.88 14.18 12.90
N SER A 194 -7.82 14.28 12.09
CA SER A 194 -7.23 15.56 11.66
C SER A 194 -7.14 15.66 10.13
N ALA A 195 -6.75 16.84 9.65
CA ALA A 195 -6.36 17.05 8.26
C ALA A 195 -5.01 17.76 8.20
N LEU A 196 -4.41 17.81 7.00
CA LEU A 196 -3.24 18.63 6.74
C LEU A 196 -3.29 19.17 5.32
N ALA A 197 -3.08 20.48 5.17
CA ALA A 197 -2.86 21.11 3.88
C ALA A 197 -1.37 21.22 3.55
N TYR A 198 -1.00 20.98 2.28
CA TYR A 198 0.39 20.97 1.82
C TYR A 198 0.51 21.37 0.34
N GLU A 199 1.63 21.97 -0.03
CA GLU A 199 1.90 22.39 -1.42
C GLU A 199 2.69 21.34 -2.19
N VAL A 200 2.34 21.14 -3.46
CA VAL A 200 2.98 20.19 -4.37
C VAL A 200 3.28 20.87 -5.69
N LYS A 201 4.47 20.63 -6.26
CA LYS A 201 4.84 21.20 -7.56
C LYS A 201 4.32 20.35 -8.70
N LYS A 202 4.04 20.99 -9.85
CA LYS A 202 3.72 20.27 -11.08
C LYS A 202 4.77 19.19 -11.35
N GLY A 203 4.30 18.00 -11.74
CA GLY A 203 5.12 16.83 -12.04
C GLY A 203 5.46 15.97 -10.82
N ASP A 204 5.44 16.53 -9.61
CA ASP A 204 5.66 15.76 -8.38
C ASP A 204 4.53 14.73 -8.18
N PHE A 205 4.84 13.66 -7.44
CA PHE A 205 3.89 12.60 -7.13
C PHE A 205 3.44 12.67 -5.67
N ILE A 206 2.17 12.40 -5.42
CA ILE A 206 1.55 12.42 -4.09
C ILE A 206 1.07 11.01 -3.77
N GLN A 207 1.63 10.40 -2.74
CA GLN A 207 1.23 9.09 -2.24
C GLN A 207 0.44 9.26 -0.95
N ILE A 208 -0.84 8.86 -0.96
CA ILE A 208 -1.68 8.79 0.24
C ILE A 208 -1.73 7.33 0.68
N ILE A 209 -1.29 7.04 1.90
CA ILE A 209 -1.07 5.69 2.41
C ILE A 209 -1.97 5.48 3.64
N ASP A 210 -2.75 4.41 3.60
CA ASP A 210 -3.42 3.86 4.78
C ASP A 210 -2.40 3.04 5.57
N LEU A 211 -1.98 3.55 6.73
CA LEU A 211 -0.94 2.90 7.54
C LEU A 211 -1.44 1.58 8.11
N TYR A 212 -2.60 1.59 8.74
CA TYR A 212 -3.09 0.48 9.56
C TYR A 212 -4.07 -0.43 8.81
N GLY A 213 -4.52 -0.01 7.62
CA GLY A 213 -5.64 -0.61 6.93
C GLY A 213 -6.96 -0.09 7.49
N ARG A 214 -8.00 -0.18 6.67
CA ARG A 214 -9.36 0.22 7.02
C ARG A 214 -9.54 1.68 7.43
N GLN A 215 -8.56 2.55 7.17
CA GLN A 215 -8.71 3.99 7.36
C GLN A 215 -9.05 4.67 6.05
N CYS A 216 -10.13 5.44 6.04
CA CYS A 216 -10.48 6.29 4.92
C CYS A 216 -9.82 7.66 4.98
N SER A 217 -9.58 8.24 3.81
CA SER A 217 -8.99 9.57 3.67
C SER A 217 -9.75 10.39 2.65
N ASP A 218 -10.18 11.58 3.02
CA ASP A 218 -10.63 12.54 2.02
C ASP A 218 -9.40 13.18 1.38
N PHE A 219 -9.48 13.50 0.09
CA PHE A 219 -8.45 14.23 -0.64
C PHE A 219 -9.05 15.33 -1.53
N MET A 220 -8.41 16.49 -1.54
CA MET A 220 -8.76 17.61 -2.41
C MET A 220 -7.51 18.34 -2.88
N ALA A 221 -7.55 18.90 -4.08
CA ALA A 221 -6.48 19.71 -4.63
C ALA A 221 -7.03 20.96 -5.32
N PHE A 222 -6.28 22.05 -5.22
CA PHE A 222 -6.56 23.35 -5.80
C PHE A 222 -5.43 23.75 -6.74
N ASP A 223 -5.76 24.39 -7.86
CA ASP A 223 -4.78 25.07 -8.71
C ASP A 223 -4.16 26.24 -7.94
N ALA A 224 -2.92 26.07 -7.45
CA ALA A 224 -2.29 27.02 -6.55
C ALA A 224 -2.13 28.42 -7.16
N PRO A 225 -1.66 28.58 -8.43
CA PRO A 225 -1.65 29.87 -9.10
C PRO A 225 -3.02 30.55 -9.19
N GLN A 226 -4.10 29.78 -9.41
CA GLN A 226 -5.45 30.36 -9.49
C GLN A 226 -5.98 30.73 -8.11
N LEU A 227 -5.67 29.93 -7.09
CA LEU A 227 -6.02 30.22 -5.71
C LEU A 227 -5.37 31.52 -5.23
N GLN A 228 -4.11 31.76 -5.58
CA GLN A 228 -3.42 33.04 -5.32
C GLN A 228 -4.08 34.24 -6.01
N ASN A 229 -4.80 34.01 -7.11
CA ASN A 229 -5.61 35.02 -7.81
C ASN A 229 -7.04 35.11 -7.28
N GLY A 230 -7.33 34.52 -6.11
CA GLY A 230 -8.66 34.51 -5.49
C GLY A 230 -9.68 33.61 -6.19
N LYS A 231 -9.22 32.64 -6.99
CA LYS A 231 -10.08 31.70 -7.72
C LYS A 231 -9.88 30.28 -7.19
N GLU A 232 -10.91 29.77 -6.53
CA GLU A 232 -10.93 28.39 -6.04
C GLU A 232 -11.25 27.41 -7.19
N LEU A 233 -10.24 27.10 -8.01
CA LEU A 233 -10.30 26.02 -8.98
C LEU A 233 -9.79 24.73 -8.33
N MET A 234 -10.71 24.04 -7.67
CA MET A 234 -10.47 22.76 -7.00
C MET A 234 -11.03 21.59 -7.81
N ILE A 235 -10.69 20.36 -7.40
CA ILE A 235 -11.29 19.16 -7.99
C ILE A 235 -12.81 19.26 -7.88
N ASP A 236 -13.46 19.07 -9.02
CA ASP A 236 -14.91 19.02 -9.16
C ASP A 236 -15.30 17.58 -9.50
N PRO A 237 -15.88 16.84 -8.53
CA PRO A 237 -16.33 15.47 -8.77
C PRO A 237 -17.36 15.33 -9.88
N THR A 238 -18.24 16.32 -10.07
CA THR A 238 -19.30 16.26 -11.08
C THR A 238 -18.72 16.36 -12.48
N ALA A 239 -17.85 17.36 -12.71
CA ALA A 239 -17.08 17.51 -13.94
C ALA A 239 -16.24 16.26 -14.20
N THR A 240 -15.55 15.76 -13.16
CA THR A 240 -14.71 14.58 -13.27
C THR A 240 -15.49 13.34 -13.70
N ARG A 241 -16.59 12.99 -13.01
CA ARG A 241 -17.43 11.85 -13.37
C ARG A 241 -18.01 11.97 -14.78
N THR A 242 -18.39 13.19 -15.18
CA THR A 242 -18.93 13.46 -16.52
C THR A 242 -17.89 13.22 -17.61
N VAL A 243 -16.65 13.68 -17.41
CA VAL A 243 -15.57 13.52 -18.39
C VAL A 243 -15.04 12.08 -18.43
N VAL A 244 -14.92 11.43 -17.28
CA VAL A 244 -14.40 10.06 -17.15
C VAL A 244 -15.44 9.00 -17.54
N GLY A 245 -16.73 9.30 -17.38
CA GLY A 245 -17.81 8.33 -17.61
C GLY A 245 -17.87 7.23 -16.54
N GLY A 246 -17.34 7.49 -15.34
CA GLY A 246 -17.27 6.55 -14.22
C GLY A 246 -17.39 7.27 -12.87
N ALA A 247 -17.63 6.51 -11.80
CA ALA A 247 -17.81 7.06 -10.46
C ALA A 247 -16.55 7.76 -9.91
N TYR A 248 -15.37 7.31 -10.34
CA TYR A 248 -14.08 7.91 -10.01
C TYR A 248 -13.02 7.47 -11.05
N PRO A 249 -12.00 8.31 -11.30
CA PRO A 249 -10.83 7.95 -12.10
C PRO A 249 -10.04 6.75 -11.56
N MET A 250 -9.52 5.94 -12.48
CA MET A 250 -8.65 4.78 -12.22
C MET A 250 -7.36 4.88 -13.05
N PRO A 251 -6.24 4.25 -12.64
CA PRO A 251 -5.04 4.21 -13.46
C PRO A 251 -5.34 3.72 -14.89
N GLY A 252 -4.83 4.43 -15.90
CA GLY A 252 -5.07 4.12 -17.31
C GLY A 252 -5.61 5.31 -18.10
N LEU A 253 -6.53 5.06 -19.03
CA LEU A 253 -7.06 6.06 -19.96
C LEU A 253 -7.87 7.15 -19.27
N PHE A 254 -8.69 6.78 -18.28
CA PHE A 254 -9.59 7.67 -17.55
C PHE A 254 -9.07 7.95 -16.14
N SER A 255 -7.81 8.38 -16.04
CA SER A 255 -7.06 8.52 -14.79
C SER A 255 -7.04 9.94 -14.22
N LYS A 256 -7.79 10.89 -14.77
CA LYS A 256 -7.62 12.32 -14.45
C LYS A 256 -8.78 12.87 -13.64
N TYR A 257 -8.44 13.68 -12.64
CA TYR A 257 -9.39 14.53 -11.92
C TYR A 257 -9.33 15.96 -12.46
N PHE A 258 -10.50 16.58 -12.56
CA PHE A 258 -10.68 17.85 -13.24
C PHE A 258 -11.30 18.89 -12.31
N ASP A 259 -10.97 20.16 -12.54
CA ASP A 259 -11.72 21.29 -11.99
C ASP A 259 -13.02 21.54 -12.78
N LYS A 260 -13.85 22.46 -12.28
CA LYS A 260 -15.13 22.84 -12.92
C LYS A 260 -15.00 23.42 -14.34
N ASN A 261 -13.80 23.85 -14.74
CA ASN A 261 -13.50 24.32 -16.09
C ASN A 261 -12.85 23.22 -16.96
N HIS A 262 -12.87 21.98 -16.50
CA HIS A 262 -12.24 20.81 -17.12
C HIS A 262 -10.71 20.88 -17.20
N GLY A 263 -10.07 21.73 -16.38
CA GLY A 263 -8.62 21.72 -16.20
C GLY A 263 -8.18 20.54 -15.36
N THR A 264 -7.20 19.76 -15.82
CA THR A 264 -6.68 18.62 -15.04
C THR A 264 -5.84 19.09 -13.85
N LEU A 265 -6.10 18.53 -12.67
CA LEU A 265 -5.34 18.83 -11.44
C LEU A 265 -4.40 17.70 -11.07
N VAL A 266 -4.90 16.46 -11.03
CA VAL A 266 -4.11 15.27 -10.72
C VAL A 266 -4.44 14.12 -11.67
N GLU A 267 -3.47 13.22 -11.85
CA GLU A 267 -3.63 11.97 -12.60
C GLU A 267 -3.31 10.78 -11.69
N VAL A 268 -4.14 9.74 -11.69
CA VAL A 268 -3.94 8.50 -10.93
C VAL A 268 -2.90 7.63 -11.63
N ILE A 269 -1.81 7.37 -10.93
CA ILE A 269 -0.68 6.57 -11.41
C ILE A 269 -0.76 5.16 -10.86
N HIS A 270 -0.88 5.02 -9.53
CA HIS A 270 -1.15 3.75 -8.87
C HIS A 270 -2.44 3.84 -8.05
N ASP A 271 -3.19 2.76 -8.04
CA ASP A 271 -4.26 2.53 -7.08
C ASP A 271 -4.16 1.09 -6.60
N THR A 272 -3.98 0.93 -5.29
CA THR A 272 -3.82 -0.38 -4.67
C THR A 272 -5.05 -0.99 -4.03
N ILE A 273 -6.16 -0.26 -4.06
CA ILE A 273 -7.42 -0.65 -3.43
C ILE A 273 -8.48 -0.89 -4.51
N GLY A 274 -8.57 -0.01 -5.50
CA GLY A 274 -9.56 -0.07 -6.58
C GLY A 274 -10.97 0.39 -6.16
N ARG A 275 -11.10 0.95 -4.96
CA ARG A 275 -12.38 1.29 -4.34
C ARG A 275 -12.29 2.63 -3.60
N HIS A 276 -13.06 3.59 -4.11
CA HIS A 276 -13.10 4.98 -3.68
C HIS A 276 -14.50 5.53 -3.93
N ASP A 277 -14.76 6.78 -3.55
CA ASP A 277 -15.89 7.50 -4.08
C ASP A 277 -15.64 8.99 -4.31
N THR A 278 -16.53 9.61 -5.10
CA THR A 278 -16.51 11.05 -5.36
C THR A 278 -17.91 11.67 -5.25
N PHE A 279 -18.91 10.86 -4.88
CA PHE A 279 -20.32 11.28 -4.84
C PHE A 279 -20.81 11.57 -3.43
N GLY A 280 -20.10 11.10 -2.39
CA GLY A 280 -20.27 11.57 -1.03
C GLY A 280 -19.61 12.94 -0.82
N THR A 281 -19.99 13.60 0.27
CA THR A 281 -19.19 14.69 0.84
C THR A 281 -18.25 14.12 1.90
N ALA A 282 -17.17 14.83 2.20
CA ALA A 282 -16.44 14.61 3.44
C ALA A 282 -17.42 14.70 4.63
N CYS A 283 -17.19 13.93 5.69
CA CYS A 283 -18.09 13.94 6.84
C CYS A 283 -18.21 15.37 7.41
N ASN A 284 -19.37 15.66 7.98
CA ASN A 284 -19.73 17.01 8.41
C ASN A 284 -20.59 16.97 9.67
N LEU A 285 -20.62 18.08 10.39
CA LEU A 285 -21.33 18.20 11.66
C LEU A 285 -22.81 17.81 11.56
N LYS A 286 -23.50 18.17 10.46
CA LYS A 286 -24.93 17.87 10.26
C LYS A 286 -25.21 16.37 10.25
N THR A 287 -24.38 15.59 9.56
CA THR A 287 -24.51 14.12 9.50
C THR A 287 -24.44 13.50 10.90
N TYR A 288 -23.49 13.95 11.73
CA TYR A 288 -23.31 13.45 13.09
C TYR A 288 -24.43 13.87 14.04
N GLU A 289 -24.84 15.14 13.99
CA GLU A 289 -25.93 15.67 14.83
C GLU A 289 -27.26 14.95 14.57
N ASP A 290 -27.58 14.66 13.31
CA ASP A 290 -28.81 13.93 12.95
C ASP A 290 -28.83 12.49 13.46
N GLN A 291 -27.65 11.89 13.65
CA GLN A 291 -27.50 10.56 14.24
C GLN A 291 -27.40 10.60 15.78
N GLY A 292 -27.41 11.81 16.38
CA GLY A 292 -27.35 12.00 17.83
C GLY A 292 -25.95 12.20 18.41
N TYR A 293 -24.92 12.38 17.56
CA TYR A 293 -23.53 12.59 17.95
C TYR A 293 -23.15 14.08 17.84
N PHE A 294 -23.66 14.88 18.78
CA PHE A 294 -23.45 16.33 18.78
C PHE A 294 -21.99 16.71 19.01
N GLY A 295 -21.47 17.66 18.21
CA GLY A 295 -20.11 18.18 18.35
C GLY A 295 -19.01 17.22 17.91
N HIS A 296 -19.36 16.15 17.17
CA HIS A 296 -18.39 15.20 16.64
C HIS A 296 -17.38 15.87 15.70
N ILE A 297 -16.10 15.50 15.82
CA ILE A 297 -15.04 15.97 14.93
C ILE A 297 -15.37 15.51 13.51
N ASN A 298 -15.12 16.34 12.51
CA ASN A 298 -15.46 16.00 11.13
C ASN A 298 -14.47 16.58 10.13
N CYS A 299 -14.37 15.92 8.98
CA CYS A 299 -13.42 16.26 7.92
C CYS A 299 -13.70 17.62 7.29
N SER A 300 -14.98 18.02 7.18
CA SER A 300 -15.33 19.30 6.56
C SER A 300 -14.80 20.50 7.37
N ASP A 301 -14.94 20.46 8.70
CA ASP A 301 -14.37 21.47 9.60
C ASP A 301 -12.84 21.40 9.61
N ASN A 302 -12.26 20.19 9.65
CA ASN A 302 -10.81 20.00 9.56
C ASN A 302 -10.23 20.63 8.29
N TYR A 303 -10.85 20.41 7.14
CA TYR A 303 -10.47 21.02 5.86
C TYR A 303 -10.55 22.54 5.92
N SER A 304 -11.65 23.08 6.43
CA SER A 304 -11.83 24.53 6.53
C SER A 304 -10.82 25.21 7.45
N ASN A 305 -10.31 24.52 8.46
CA ASN A 305 -9.25 25.03 9.32
C ASN A 305 -7.88 24.97 8.61
N GLU A 306 -7.55 23.84 7.98
CA GLU A 306 -6.26 23.66 7.29
C GLU A 306 -6.11 24.52 6.02
N LEU A 307 -7.23 24.86 5.36
CA LEU A 307 -7.23 25.66 4.15
C LEU A 307 -7.36 27.18 4.40
N GLU A 308 -7.67 27.60 5.63
CA GLU A 308 -7.77 29.01 6.02
C GLU A 308 -6.50 29.82 5.71
N PRO A 309 -5.27 29.31 5.97
CA PRO A 309 -4.03 30.01 5.60
C PRO A 309 -3.86 30.26 4.09
N PHE A 310 -4.57 29.49 3.25
CA PHE A 310 -4.54 29.62 1.80
C PHE A 310 -5.66 30.52 1.25
N GLY A 311 -6.45 31.14 2.13
CA GLY A 311 -7.53 32.07 1.75
C GLY A 311 -8.75 31.39 1.13
N VAL A 312 -8.92 30.09 1.36
CA VAL A 312 -10.04 29.29 0.86
C VAL A 312 -11.27 29.50 1.74
N GLU A 313 -12.45 29.65 1.12
CA GLU A 313 -13.71 29.82 1.83
C GLU A 313 -14.07 28.57 2.65
N LYS A 314 -14.48 28.79 3.91
CA LYS A 314 -14.94 27.71 4.79
C LYS A 314 -16.27 27.14 4.28
N ARG A 315 -16.43 25.82 4.34
CA ARG A 315 -17.63 25.11 3.87
C ARG A 315 -18.11 24.15 4.93
N LYS A 316 -19.43 24.10 5.14
CA LYS A 316 -20.05 23.15 6.07
C LYS A 316 -20.00 21.70 5.57
N ALA A 317 -19.93 21.50 4.26
CA ALA A 317 -19.81 20.19 3.64
C ALA A 317 -18.87 20.32 2.45
N TRP A 318 -17.77 19.60 2.50
CA TRP A 318 -16.78 19.57 1.43
C TRP A 318 -17.09 18.46 0.43
N GLN A 319 -17.11 18.78 -0.86
CA GLN A 319 -16.88 17.74 -1.86
C GLN A 319 -15.43 17.29 -1.75
N ALA A 320 -15.17 16.00 -1.85
CA ALA A 320 -13.83 15.43 -1.79
C ALA A 320 -13.72 14.19 -2.66
N ILE A 321 -12.49 13.76 -2.91
CA ILE A 321 -12.21 12.39 -3.33
C ILE A 321 -12.10 11.58 -2.05
N ASN A 322 -13.09 10.73 -1.81
CA ASN A 322 -13.16 9.88 -0.65
C ASN A 322 -12.34 8.62 -0.94
N LEU A 323 -11.06 8.64 -0.59
CA LEU A 323 -10.13 7.54 -0.79
C LEU A 323 -10.39 6.42 0.21
N PHE A 324 -10.28 5.17 -0.26
CA PHE A 324 -10.43 3.92 0.48
C PHE A 324 -11.87 3.60 0.93
N PHE A 325 -12.79 4.56 0.83
CA PHE A 325 -14.21 4.35 1.12
C PHE A 325 -14.81 3.25 0.24
N ASN A 326 -15.45 2.27 0.88
CA ASN A 326 -16.25 1.24 0.21
C ASN A 326 -17.73 1.65 0.19
N THR A 327 -18.02 2.76 -0.49
CA THR A 327 -19.38 3.23 -0.69
C THR A 327 -19.91 2.82 -2.06
N SER A 328 -21.23 2.73 -2.19
CA SER A 328 -21.90 2.43 -3.46
C SER A 328 -23.34 2.91 -3.47
N ILE A 329 -23.88 3.00 -4.69
CA ILE A 329 -25.30 3.18 -4.93
C ILE A 329 -25.85 1.83 -5.37
N ASP A 330 -26.78 1.28 -4.62
CA ASP A 330 -27.38 -0.02 -4.93
C ASP A 330 -28.42 0.06 -6.07
N SER A 331 -29.00 -1.09 -6.43
CA SER A 331 -30.05 -1.15 -7.47
C SER A 331 -31.35 -0.44 -7.10
N THR A 332 -31.53 -0.05 -5.83
CA THR A 332 -32.67 0.73 -5.35
C THR A 332 -32.38 2.22 -5.25
N ASN A 333 -31.19 2.66 -5.72
CA ASN A 333 -30.68 4.02 -5.66
C ASN A 333 -30.37 4.51 -4.24
N VAL A 334 -30.04 3.60 -3.32
CA VAL A 334 -29.60 3.94 -1.96
C VAL A 334 -28.09 4.04 -1.93
N LEU A 335 -27.59 5.18 -1.44
CA LEU A 335 -26.19 5.35 -1.07
C LEU A 335 -25.93 4.62 0.25
N PHE A 336 -24.96 3.72 0.28
CA PHE A 336 -24.53 3.02 1.49
C PHE A 336 -23.00 3.02 1.61
N SER A 337 -22.54 2.81 2.84
CA SER A 337 -21.13 2.64 3.22
C SER A 337 -20.94 1.24 3.83
N ASP A 338 -19.80 0.63 3.56
CA ASP A 338 -19.38 -0.65 4.12
C ASP A 338 -17.88 -0.58 4.46
N MET A 339 -17.36 -1.60 5.12
CA MET A 339 -15.96 -1.64 5.56
C MET A 339 -15.00 -1.46 4.38
N PRO A 340 -13.97 -0.61 4.51
CA PRO A 340 -12.96 -0.43 3.48
C PRO A 340 -12.22 -1.72 3.14
N TRP A 341 -11.75 -1.80 1.89
CA TRP A 341 -10.92 -2.92 1.43
C TRP A 341 -9.43 -2.71 1.64
N SER A 342 -9.03 -1.51 2.06
CA SER A 342 -7.64 -1.16 2.31
C SER A 342 -7.05 -2.05 3.41
N ARG A 343 -5.82 -2.51 3.18
CA ARG A 343 -4.95 -3.15 4.15
C ARG A 343 -3.82 -2.19 4.52
N ALA A 344 -3.15 -2.48 5.62
CA ALA A 344 -1.96 -1.76 6.05
C ALA A 344 -0.95 -1.62 4.90
N GLY A 345 -0.57 -0.38 4.60
CA GLY A 345 0.36 -0.01 3.53
C GLY A 345 -0.24 0.11 2.13
N ASP A 346 -1.54 -0.16 1.95
CA ASP A 346 -2.23 0.18 0.70
C ASP A 346 -2.25 1.71 0.53
N TYR A 347 -2.17 2.15 -0.72
CA TYR A 347 -2.06 3.56 -1.10
C TYR A 347 -2.68 3.88 -2.45
N VAL A 348 -2.87 5.17 -2.71
CA VAL A 348 -3.07 5.74 -4.05
C VAL A 348 -1.92 6.70 -4.34
N LEU A 349 -1.40 6.65 -5.58
CA LEU A 349 -0.34 7.53 -6.07
C LEU A 349 -0.89 8.41 -7.18
N PHE A 350 -0.86 9.72 -6.97
CA PHE A 350 -1.20 10.73 -7.96
C PHE A 350 0.04 11.39 -8.54
N GLN A 351 -0.03 11.89 -9.78
CA GLN A 351 0.90 12.88 -10.31
C GLN A 351 0.20 14.24 -10.40
N ALA A 352 0.83 15.28 -9.86
CA ALA A 352 0.37 16.66 -9.95
C ALA A 352 0.50 17.19 -11.38
N GLN A 353 -0.59 17.64 -11.98
CA GLN A 353 -0.61 18.17 -13.36
C GLN A 353 -0.41 19.70 -13.40
N LYS A 354 -0.44 20.35 -12.23
CA LYS A 354 -0.19 21.77 -12.00
C LYS A 354 0.57 21.94 -10.66
N ASP A 355 0.95 23.18 -10.33
CA ASP A 355 1.29 23.51 -8.95
C ASP A 355 -0.01 23.50 -8.13
N LEU A 356 -0.02 22.76 -7.02
CA LEU A 356 -1.22 22.48 -6.25
C LEU A 356 -1.07 22.87 -4.79
N VAL A 357 -2.17 23.35 -4.21
CA VAL A 357 -2.42 23.24 -2.77
C VAL A 357 -3.31 22.02 -2.59
N CYS A 358 -2.84 21.05 -1.82
CA CYS A 358 -3.55 19.81 -1.53
C CYS A 358 -3.99 19.80 -0.06
N VAL A 359 -5.05 19.05 0.24
CA VAL A 359 -5.43 18.71 1.61
C VAL A 359 -5.86 17.26 1.66
N SER A 360 -5.48 16.59 2.74
CA SER A 360 -5.87 15.21 3.05
C SER A 360 -6.37 15.12 4.48
N SER A 361 -7.34 14.25 4.76
CA SER A 361 -7.81 13.95 6.12
C SER A 361 -7.51 12.51 6.52
N ALA A 362 -7.42 12.27 7.82
CA ALA A 362 -7.71 10.96 8.41
C ALA A 362 -9.13 11.03 8.99
N CYS A 363 -10.09 10.42 8.28
CA CYS A 363 -11.50 10.47 8.62
C CYS A 363 -11.76 10.07 10.09
N PRO A 364 -12.47 10.89 10.90
CA PRO A 364 -12.77 10.60 12.30
C PRO A 364 -13.95 9.63 12.48
N ASP A 365 -14.58 9.18 11.39
CA ASP A 365 -15.85 8.47 11.49
C ASP A 365 -15.72 7.14 12.23
N ASP A 366 -16.37 7.05 13.39
CA ASP A 366 -16.36 5.89 14.28
C ASP A 366 -17.78 5.35 14.58
N ILE A 367 -18.80 5.93 13.94
CA ILE A 367 -20.20 5.55 14.15
C ILE A 367 -20.76 4.65 13.04
N ASP A 368 -20.08 4.60 11.89
CA ASP A 368 -20.44 3.76 10.75
C ASP A 368 -19.25 2.89 10.26
N PRO A 369 -19.48 1.94 9.34
CA PRO A 369 -18.44 1.01 8.88
C PRO A 369 -17.25 1.66 8.17
N ALA A 370 -17.29 2.95 7.82
CA ALA A 370 -16.33 3.62 6.96
C ALA A 370 -14.87 3.53 7.45
N ASN A 371 -14.60 3.47 8.75
CA ASN A 371 -13.26 3.24 9.28
C ASN A 371 -13.16 1.98 10.14
N ASP A 372 -14.03 0.98 9.90
CA ASP A 372 -14.14 -0.20 10.76
C ASP A 372 -14.32 0.18 12.25
N TRP A 373 -15.06 1.25 12.51
CA TRP A 373 -15.31 1.84 13.83
C TRP A 373 -14.04 2.21 14.62
N ASN A 374 -12.87 2.27 13.97
CA ASN A 374 -11.60 2.52 14.64
C ASN A 374 -10.71 3.46 13.79
N PRO A 375 -10.92 4.79 13.88
CA PRO A 375 -10.09 5.77 13.20
C PRO A 375 -8.60 5.65 13.54
N THR A 376 -7.75 5.65 12.52
CA THR A 376 -6.28 5.59 12.61
C THR A 376 -5.62 6.69 11.76
N ASP A 377 -4.28 6.75 11.78
CA ASP A 377 -3.52 7.80 11.09
C ASP A 377 -3.41 7.52 9.57
N ILE A 378 -3.31 8.59 8.76
CA ILE A 378 -2.96 8.54 7.33
C ILE A 378 -1.54 9.07 7.14
N TYR A 379 -0.81 8.51 6.17
CA TYR A 379 0.52 9.01 5.81
C TYR A 379 0.54 9.56 4.38
N VAL A 380 1.21 10.69 4.19
CA VAL A 380 1.40 11.31 2.88
C VAL A 380 2.89 11.39 2.57
N ARG A 381 3.26 11.00 1.35
CA ARG A 381 4.60 11.23 0.80
C ARG A 381 4.53 11.99 -0.50
N VAL A 382 5.46 12.91 -0.69
CA VAL A 382 5.66 13.61 -1.96
C VAL A 382 6.98 13.16 -2.57
N TYR A 383 6.95 12.73 -3.83
CA TYR A 383 8.14 12.37 -4.59
C TYR A 383 8.39 13.40 -5.70
N SER A 384 9.67 13.65 -6.01
CA SER A 384 10.03 14.55 -7.09
C SER A 384 9.57 14.02 -8.47
N GLU A 385 9.23 14.94 -9.37
CA GLU A 385 9.00 14.66 -10.81
C GLU A 385 10.12 13.88 -11.51
N LYS A 386 11.34 13.87 -10.95
CA LYS A 386 12.49 13.12 -11.48
C LYS A 386 12.34 11.61 -11.35
N ASN A 387 11.39 11.14 -10.54
CA ASN A 387 11.09 9.73 -10.40
C ASN A 387 10.16 9.27 -11.52
N THR A 388 10.33 8.03 -11.97
CA THR A 388 9.48 7.42 -12.99
C THR A 388 8.65 6.32 -12.34
N PHE A 389 7.33 6.49 -12.32
CA PHE A 389 6.40 5.46 -11.87
C PHE A 389 5.50 5.07 -13.06
N SER A 390 5.47 3.78 -13.38
CA SER A 390 4.62 3.23 -14.44
C SER A 390 3.16 3.24 -13.99
N LYS A 391 2.22 3.61 -14.86
CA LYS A 391 0.80 3.48 -14.55
C LYS A 391 0.44 2.02 -14.29
N ALA A 392 -0.18 1.76 -13.15
CA ALA A 392 -0.59 0.42 -12.78
C ALA A 392 -1.81 0.48 -11.87
N ILE A 393 -2.81 -0.33 -12.19
CA ILE A 393 -3.80 -0.76 -11.20
C ILE A 393 -3.09 -1.82 -10.39
N GLY A 394 -3.57 -2.17 -9.21
CA GLY A 394 -3.26 -3.52 -8.80
C GLY A 394 -4.38 -4.34 -8.29
N TYR A 395 -3.98 -5.55 -8.03
CA TYR A 395 -4.84 -6.69 -7.95
C TYR A 395 -4.21 -7.67 -6.96
N ARG A 396 -5.07 -8.53 -6.43
CA ARG A 396 -4.67 -9.68 -5.63
C ARG A 396 -5.02 -10.92 -6.43
N LYS A 397 -4.09 -11.88 -6.50
CA LYS A 397 -4.33 -13.15 -7.20
C LYS A 397 -5.47 -13.95 -6.54
N ASN A 398 -5.62 -13.80 -5.22
CA ASN A 398 -6.68 -14.38 -4.41
C ASN A 398 -6.88 -13.54 -3.14
N ALA A 399 -7.90 -13.88 -2.34
CA ALA A 399 -8.25 -13.14 -1.12
C ALA A 399 -7.05 -12.99 -0.17
N ASP A 400 -6.22 -14.01 -0.05
CA ASP A 400 -5.10 -13.98 0.88
C ASP A 400 -3.85 -13.32 0.32
N SER A 401 -3.70 -13.13 -1.00
CA SER A 401 -2.45 -12.64 -1.60
C SER A 401 -2.13 -11.19 -1.22
N ASP A 402 -0.83 -10.89 -1.17
CA ASP A 402 -0.35 -9.51 -1.14
C ASP A 402 -0.74 -8.80 -2.43
N PHE A 403 -0.91 -7.49 -2.33
CA PHE A 403 -1.23 -6.65 -3.46
C PHE A 403 -0.09 -6.63 -4.49
N MET A 404 -0.44 -6.67 -5.78
CA MET A 404 0.50 -6.57 -6.89
C MET A 404 0.05 -5.52 -7.90
N LEU A 405 0.98 -4.66 -8.34
CA LEU A 405 0.76 -3.78 -9.48
C LEU A 405 0.74 -4.58 -10.80
N THR A 406 -0.15 -4.19 -11.71
CA THR A 406 -0.17 -4.69 -13.10
C THR A 406 1.14 -4.33 -13.79
N LYS A 407 1.61 -5.23 -14.66
CA LYS A 407 2.82 -5.00 -15.48
C LYS A 407 2.43 -4.71 -16.91
N GLN A 408 3.27 -3.96 -17.62
CA GLN A 408 3.15 -3.82 -19.07
C GLN A 408 3.20 -5.20 -19.74
N THR A 409 2.42 -5.35 -20.82
CA THR A 409 2.48 -6.56 -21.63
C THR A 409 3.81 -6.63 -22.37
N ALA A 410 4.25 -7.83 -22.76
CA ALA A 410 5.47 -8.02 -23.54
C ALA A 410 5.42 -7.34 -24.93
N PHE A 411 4.26 -6.85 -25.36
CA PHE A 411 4.08 -6.16 -26.65
C PHE A 411 4.10 -4.64 -26.52
N HIS A 412 4.10 -4.09 -25.29
CA HIS A 412 3.91 -2.67 -25.02
C HIS A 412 4.88 -1.78 -25.82
N GLU A 413 6.18 -2.07 -25.82
CA GLU A 413 7.19 -1.30 -26.58
C GLU A 413 6.90 -1.20 -28.08
N ARG A 414 6.15 -2.15 -28.65
CA ARG A 414 5.83 -2.19 -30.08
C ARG A 414 4.47 -1.60 -30.41
N THR A 415 3.65 -1.31 -29.41
CA THR A 415 2.23 -0.95 -29.59
C THR A 415 1.83 0.37 -28.94
N SER A 416 2.74 1.06 -28.25
CA SER A 416 2.41 2.21 -27.39
C SER A 416 3.38 3.38 -27.57
#